data_AF-E5BEA7-F1
#
_entry.id   AF-E5BEA7-F1
#
_cell.length_a   1.000
_cell.length_b   1.000
_cell.length_c   1.000
_cell.angle_alpha   90.00
_cell.angle_beta   90.00
_cell.angle_gamma   90.00
#
_symmetry.space_group_name_H-M   'P 1'
#
loop_
_entity.id
_entity.type
_entity.pdbx_description
1 polymer ?
#
loop_
_entity_poly.entity_id
_entity_poly.type
_entity_poly.pdbx_seq_one_letter_code
_entity_poly.pdbx_strand_id
1 'polypeptide(L)'
;MRKKIIVCFFLCCSILSFSARPKSYQVSQKELIHWSYEAAENVFPDSIEGWKHVLVGTLAVETNLGQFKGNSIYGVSQMRNSGFQFVQRELQRNSKERKVFEELAGRSPNTVTLKMLETDHRLSIIYMAFYYKFCAHGKAHPEDKEAAAKIWKQYYNTKLGTGTPERFLSAYAKQKKYIEQYQKNLEDIPEEIKNTVQEIELLESLEIEENMENNDERKE
;
A
#
# COMPACT_ATOMS: atom_id res chain seq x y z
N MET A 1 -71.17 23.95 -13.25
CA MET A 1 -70.06 24.27 -12.32
C MET A 1 -69.41 22.97 -11.88
N ARG A 2 -68.20 22.68 -12.37
CA ARG A 2 -67.44 21.46 -12.05
C ARG A 2 -66.55 21.72 -10.82
N LYS A 3 -66.76 21.00 -9.71
CA LYS A 3 -65.81 20.95 -8.59
C LYS A 3 -64.91 19.72 -8.79
N LYS A 4 -63.61 19.96 -8.96
CA LYS A 4 -62.57 18.94 -9.05
C LYS A 4 -62.27 18.43 -7.63
N ILE A 5 -62.39 17.13 -7.41
CA ILE A 5 -61.82 16.46 -6.25
C ILE A 5 -60.67 15.62 -6.80
N ILE A 6 -59.45 16.13 -6.63
CA ILE A 6 -58.19 15.41 -6.83
C ILE A 6 -57.83 14.87 -5.45
N VAL A 7 -57.92 13.56 -5.24
CA VAL A 7 -57.52 12.92 -3.99
C VAL A 7 -56.55 11.78 -4.30
N CYS A 8 -55.30 12.05 -3.95
CA CYS A 8 -54.27 11.15 -3.45
C CYS A 8 -53.84 9.94 -4.30
N PHE A 9 -52.92 10.19 -5.24
CA PHE A 9 -51.96 9.21 -5.73
C PHE A 9 -50.65 9.36 -4.91
N PHE A 10 -50.63 8.84 -3.69
CA PHE A 10 -49.41 8.75 -2.87
C PHE A 10 -49.44 7.40 -2.14
N LEU A 11 -49.12 6.33 -2.88
CA LEU A 11 -48.87 5.03 -2.26
C LEU A 11 -47.59 4.43 -2.87
N CYS A 12 -46.53 4.53 -2.07
CA CYS A 12 -45.46 3.54 -1.98
C CYS A 12 -44.69 3.18 -3.25
N CYS A 13 -43.96 4.14 -3.82
CA CYS A 13 -42.60 3.83 -4.29
C CYS A 13 -41.66 3.93 -3.08
N SER A 14 -41.78 3.00 -2.13
CA SER A 14 -40.71 2.75 -1.17
C SER A 14 -39.51 2.30 -1.99
N ILE A 15 -38.61 3.26 -2.12
CA ILE A 15 -37.31 3.17 -2.75
C ILE A 15 -36.63 1.93 -2.16
N LEU A 16 -36.64 0.82 -2.90
CA LEU A 16 -35.58 -0.17 -2.80
C LEU A 16 -34.32 0.60 -3.18
N SER A 17 -33.72 1.26 -2.19
CA SER A 17 -32.35 1.73 -2.24
C SER A 17 -31.52 0.46 -2.23
N PHE A 18 -31.49 -0.22 -3.38
CA PHE A 18 -30.43 -1.11 -3.75
C PHE A 18 -29.20 -0.20 -3.85
N SER A 19 -28.65 0.15 -2.69
CA SER A 19 -27.33 0.74 -2.61
C SER A 19 -26.42 -0.30 -3.23
N ALA A 20 -26.09 -0.10 -4.50
CA ALA A 20 -25.09 -0.91 -5.16
C ALA A 20 -23.88 -0.90 -4.23
N ARG A 21 -23.55 -2.07 -3.65
CA ARG A 21 -22.39 -2.17 -2.76
C ARG A 21 -21.23 -1.53 -3.52
N PRO A 22 -20.53 -0.54 -2.94
CA PRO A 22 -19.44 0.09 -3.64
C PRO A 22 -18.47 -1.00 -4.10
N LYS A 23 -18.09 -0.97 -5.39
CA LYS A 23 -17.07 -1.88 -5.92
C LYS A 23 -15.82 -1.66 -5.08
N SER A 24 -15.45 -2.65 -4.28
CA SER A 24 -14.25 -2.63 -3.43
C SER A 24 -13.19 -3.56 -4.00
N TYR A 25 -11.98 -3.51 -3.44
CA TYR A 25 -10.86 -4.38 -3.83
C TYR A 25 -10.93 -5.78 -3.21
N GLN A 26 -11.97 -6.07 -2.40
CA GLN A 26 -12.14 -7.36 -1.70
C GLN A 26 -10.93 -7.76 -0.83
N VAL A 27 -10.34 -6.76 -0.16
CA VAL A 27 -9.20 -6.92 0.75
C VAL A 27 -9.45 -6.07 1.99
N SER A 28 -9.00 -6.54 3.16
CA SER A 28 -9.22 -5.80 4.40
C SER A 28 -8.28 -4.61 4.53
N GLN A 29 -8.72 -3.57 5.26
CA GLN A 29 -7.86 -2.41 5.57
C GLN A 29 -6.64 -2.85 6.41
N LYS A 30 -6.83 -3.84 7.28
CA LYS A 30 -5.77 -4.40 8.13
C LYS A 30 -4.63 -4.97 7.29
N GLU A 31 -4.95 -5.77 6.26
CA GLU A 31 -3.94 -6.34 5.36
C GLU A 31 -3.21 -5.27 4.56
N LEU A 32 -3.92 -4.26 4.05
CA LEU A 32 -3.29 -3.16 3.31
C LEU A 32 -2.35 -2.32 4.18
N ILE A 33 -2.72 -2.08 5.45
CA ILE A 33 -1.84 -1.41 6.41
C ILE A 33 -0.63 -2.29 6.72
N HIS A 34 -0.84 -3.58 6.98
CA HIS A 34 0.22 -4.55 7.24
C HIS A 34 1.26 -4.57 6.11
N TRP A 35 0.84 -4.78 4.86
CA TRP A 35 1.76 -4.79 3.72
C TRP A 35 2.42 -3.43 3.46
N SER A 36 1.76 -2.33 3.83
CA SER A 36 2.39 -1.00 3.77
C SER A 36 3.50 -0.85 4.81
N TYR A 37 3.33 -1.42 6.00
CA TYR A 37 4.33 -1.39 7.06
C TYR A 37 5.50 -2.30 6.72
N GLU A 38 5.22 -3.54 6.31
CA GLU A 38 6.21 -4.50 5.82
C GLU A 38 7.05 -3.89 4.68
N ALA A 39 6.41 -3.27 3.69
CA ALA A 39 7.12 -2.62 2.59
C ALA A 39 7.94 -1.41 3.07
N ALA A 40 7.45 -0.63 4.04
CA ALA A 40 8.20 0.50 4.58
C ALA A 40 9.49 0.03 5.28
N GLU A 41 9.38 -0.98 6.14
CA GLU A 41 10.46 -1.54 6.96
C GLU A 41 11.56 -2.18 6.11
N ASN A 42 11.20 -2.81 4.99
CA ASN A 42 12.16 -3.51 4.15
C ASN A 42 12.75 -2.64 3.02
N VAL A 43 12.02 -1.64 2.51
CA VAL A 43 12.48 -0.83 1.36
C VAL A 43 13.24 0.43 1.81
N PHE A 44 12.91 0.98 2.97
CA PHE A 44 13.49 2.23 3.46
C PHE A 44 14.32 1.98 4.72
N PRO A 45 15.64 2.31 4.70
CA PRO A 45 16.53 2.08 5.84
C PRO A 45 16.39 3.13 6.94
N ASP A 46 15.69 4.24 6.69
CA ASP A 46 15.54 5.39 7.57
C ASP A 46 14.09 5.89 7.56
N SER A 47 13.75 6.80 8.49
CA SER A 47 12.44 7.46 8.56
C SER A 47 11.24 6.50 8.40
N ILE A 48 11.36 5.29 8.96
CA ILE A 48 10.43 4.17 8.70
C ILE A 48 8.98 4.56 9.02
N GLU A 49 8.73 5.18 10.18
CA GLU A 49 7.39 5.66 10.56
C GLU A 49 6.85 6.73 9.59
N GLY A 50 7.71 7.62 9.10
CA GLY A 50 7.35 8.57 8.07
C GLY A 50 6.97 7.88 6.75
N TRP A 51 7.71 6.87 6.33
CA TRP A 51 7.39 6.09 5.13
C TRP A 51 6.11 5.26 5.31
N LYS A 52 5.84 4.73 6.50
CA LYS A 52 4.53 4.13 6.84
C LYS A 52 3.39 5.12 6.62
N HIS A 53 3.54 6.38 7.05
CA HIS A 53 2.56 7.44 6.76
C HIS A 53 2.40 7.69 5.24
N VAL A 54 3.50 7.75 4.48
CA VAL A 54 3.47 7.93 3.02
C VAL A 54 2.70 6.80 2.33
N LEU A 55 3.02 5.55 2.63
CA LEU A 55 2.42 4.40 1.95
C LEU A 55 0.94 4.25 2.31
N VAL A 56 0.59 4.24 3.60
CA VAL A 56 -0.81 4.12 4.05
C VAL A 56 -1.64 5.31 3.55
N GLY A 57 -1.09 6.52 3.62
CA GLY A 57 -1.80 7.72 3.17
C GLY A 57 -2.02 7.77 1.66
N THR A 58 -1.08 7.23 0.88
CA THR A 58 -1.27 7.06 -0.58
C THR A 58 -2.46 6.14 -0.84
N LEU A 59 -2.54 4.98 -0.18
CA LEU A 59 -3.70 4.09 -0.34
C LEU A 59 -5.01 4.73 0.14
N ALA A 60 -4.96 5.51 1.23
CA ALA A 60 -6.12 6.21 1.76
C ALA A 60 -6.68 7.22 0.75
N VAL A 61 -5.83 8.05 0.13
CA VAL A 61 -6.30 9.09 -0.80
C VAL A 61 -6.69 8.55 -2.17
N GLU A 62 -6.04 7.47 -2.62
CA GLU A 62 -6.27 6.85 -3.92
C GLU A 62 -7.51 5.96 -3.95
N THR A 63 -7.72 5.12 -2.93
CA THR A 63 -8.77 4.09 -2.94
C THR A 63 -9.59 4.01 -1.65
N ASN A 64 -9.45 5.00 -0.77
CA ASN A 64 -10.03 4.95 0.57
C ASN A 64 -9.60 3.66 1.30
N LEU A 65 -8.30 3.34 1.20
CA LEU A 65 -7.70 2.13 1.76
C LEU A 65 -8.42 0.84 1.31
N GLY A 66 -8.56 0.69 -0.02
CA GLY A 66 -9.20 -0.48 -0.64
C GLY A 66 -10.73 -0.51 -0.60
N GLN A 67 -11.38 0.47 0.04
CA GLN A 67 -12.84 0.52 0.15
C GLN A 67 -13.53 0.90 -1.16
N PHE A 68 -12.82 1.58 -2.07
CA PHE A 68 -13.38 2.05 -3.33
C PHE A 68 -12.45 1.77 -4.50
N LYS A 69 -12.88 0.88 -5.40
CA LYS A 69 -12.23 0.55 -6.68
C LYS A 69 -12.71 1.42 -7.84
N GLY A 70 -13.90 2.02 -7.73
CA GLY A 70 -14.52 2.77 -8.82
C GLY A 70 -14.51 1.97 -10.13
N ASN A 71 -14.16 2.62 -11.24
CA ASN A 71 -13.88 2.00 -12.53
C ASN A 71 -12.37 1.85 -12.81
N SER A 72 -11.53 1.91 -11.77
CA SER A 72 -10.08 1.88 -11.94
C SER A 72 -9.55 0.48 -12.20
N ILE A 73 -8.59 0.41 -13.12
CA ILE A 73 -7.84 -0.79 -13.52
C ILE A 73 -6.38 -0.73 -13.03
N TYR A 74 -6.10 0.02 -11.96
CA TYR A 74 -4.71 0.30 -11.55
C TYR A 74 -4.35 -0.23 -10.14
N GLY A 75 -5.14 -1.17 -9.61
CA GLY A 75 -4.88 -1.75 -8.28
C GLY A 75 -5.13 -0.77 -7.13
N VAL A 76 -4.79 -1.18 -5.91
CA VAL A 76 -5.02 -0.38 -4.69
C VAL A 76 -4.14 0.89 -4.61
N SER A 77 -2.97 0.87 -5.24
CA SER A 77 -2.06 2.02 -5.31
C SER A 77 -2.32 2.96 -6.49
N GLN A 78 -3.26 2.63 -7.37
CA GLN A 78 -3.56 3.40 -8.59
C GLN A 78 -2.34 3.62 -9.52
N MET A 79 -1.39 2.68 -9.52
CA MET A 79 -0.18 2.80 -10.33
C MET A 79 -0.47 2.71 -11.82
N ARG A 80 -0.08 3.75 -12.55
CA ARG A 80 -0.18 3.82 -14.02
C ARG A 80 1.02 3.17 -14.70
N ASN A 81 0.87 2.87 -15.99
CA ASN A 81 1.92 2.23 -16.81
C ASN A 81 3.27 2.96 -16.76
N SER A 82 3.29 4.29 -16.77
CA SER A 82 4.54 5.06 -16.69
C SER A 82 5.29 4.85 -15.37
N GLY A 83 4.57 4.80 -14.24
CA GLY A 83 5.14 4.50 -12.93
C GLY A 83 5.64 3.06 -12.83
N PHE A 84 4.85 2.11 -13.34
CA PHE A 84 5.24 0.70 -13.42
C PHE A 84 6.52 0.49 -14.24
N GLN A 85 6.58 1.06 -15.46
CA GLN A 85 7.76 0.97 -16.31
C GLN A 85 8.98 1.67 -15.70
N PHE A 86 8.77 2.74 -14.93
CA PHE A 86 9.85 3.39 -14.18
C PHE A 86 10.43 2.44 -13.14
N VAL A 87 9.60 1.84 -12.27
CA VAL A 87 10.07 0.88 -11.26
C VAL A 87 10.77 -0.31 -11.89
N GLN A 88 10.21 -0.86 -12.98
CA GLN A 88 10.83 -1.96 -13.74
C GLN A 88 12.25 -1.64 -14.19
N ARG A 89 12.47 -0.46 -14.80
CA ARG A 89 13.80 -0.04 -15.26
C ARG A 89 14.77 0.16 -14.09
N GLU A 90 14.31 0.72 -12.98
CA GLU A 90 15.16 0.95 -11.82
C GLU A 90 15.53 -0.37 -11.11
N LEU A 91 14.61 -1.34 -11.00
CA LEU A 91 14.92 -2.68 -10.48
C LEU A 91 15.84 -3.49 -11.41
N GLN A 92 15.92 -3.16 -12.70
CA GLN A 92 16.91 -3.76 -13.60
C GLN A 92 18.32 -3.18 -13.40
N ARG A 93 18.42 -1.93 -12.95
CA ARG A 93 19.69 -1.21 -12.79
C ARG A 93 20.30 -1.36 -11.39
N ASN A 94 19.46 -1.58 -10.38
CA ASN A 94 19.86 -1.58 -8.98
C ASN A 94 19.72 -2.99 -8.41
N SER A 95 20.81 -3.77 -8.41
CA SER A 95 20.79 -5.19 -8.04
C SER A 95 20.45 -5.42 -6.56
N LYS A 96 20.87 -4.53 -5.66
CA LYS A 96 20.54 -4.60 -4.23
C LYS A 96 19.03 -4.44 -4.01
N GLU A 97 18.44 -3.38 -4.55
CA GLU A 97 17.00 -3.12 -4.49
C GLU A 97 16.20 -4.22 -5.20
N ARG A 98 16.74 -4.79 -6.28
CA ARG A 98 16.16 -5.95 -6.96
C ARG A 98 16.06 -7.16 -6.04
N LYS A 99 17.11 -7.48 -5.28
CA LYS A 99 17.11 -8.61 -4.34
C LYS A 99 16.04 -8.42 -3.26
N VAL A 100 15.99 -7.21 -2.66
CA VAL A 100 14.94 -6.85 -1.68
C VAL A 100 13.53 -6.99 -2.28
N PHE A 101 13.34 -6.56 -3.54
CA PHE A 101 12.08 -6.76 -4.24
C PHE A 101 11.74 -8.25 -4.40
N GLU A 102 12.70 -9.07 -4.83
CA GLU A 102 12.48 -10.49 -5.10
C GLU A 102 12.13 -11.27 -3.82
N GLU A 103 12.77 -10.95 -2.70
CA GLU A 103 12.47 -11.47 -1.36
C GLU A 103 11.05 -11.06 -0.92
N LEU A 104 10.74 -9.76 -0.96
CA LEU A 104 9.42 -9.25 -0.58
C LEU A 104 8.31 -9.82 -1.47
N ALA A 105 8.47 -9.76 -2.78
CA ALA A 105 7.42 -10.15 -3.73
C ALA A 105 7.32 -11.67 -3.93
N GLY A 106 8.32 -12.43 -3.48
CA GLY A 106 8.45 -13.86 -3.76
C GLY A 106 8.57 -14.18 -5.26
N ARG A 107 9.05 -13.22 -6.07
CA ARG A 107 9.22 -13.39 -7.52
C ARG A 107 10.11 -12.32 -8.15
N SER A 108 10.68 -12.68 -9.30
CA SER A 108 11.41 -11.75 -10.16
C SER A 108 10.55 -10.59 -10.65
N PRO A 109 11.05 -9.33 -10.69
CA PRO A 109 10.31 -8.23 -11.30
C PRO A 109 10.05 -8.47 -12.80
N ASN A 110 10.89 -9.26 -13.47
CA ASN A 110 10.75 -9.56 -14.90
C ASN A 110 9.50 -10.41 -15.22
N THR A 111 8.93 -11.12 -14.24
CA THR A 111 7.70 -11.91 -14.44
C THR A 111 6.43 -11.13 -14.08
N VAL A 112 6.57 -9.91 -13.57
CA VAL A 112 5.44 -9.08 -13.17
C VAL A 112 4.94 -8.27 -14.36
N THR A 113 3.61 -8.24 -14.53
CA THR A 113 2.94 -7.37 -15.49
C THR A 113 2.11 -6.31 -14.75
N LEU A 114 1.85 -5.18 -15.40
CA LEU A 114 0.99 -4.13 -14.83
C LEU A 114 -0.40 -4.69 -14.42
N LYS A 115 -0.94 -5.63 -15.21
CA LYS A 115 -2.24 -6.27 -14.95
C LYS A 115 -2.29 -7.00 -13.61
N MET A 116 -1.17 -7.59 -13.19
CA MET A 116 -1.10 -8.29 -11.91
C MET A 116 -1.33 -7.36 -10.72
N LEU A 117 -0.93 -6.08 -10.83
CA LEU A 117 -1.15 -5.09 -9.76
C LEU A 117 -2.64 -4.80 -9.49
N GLU A 118 -3.53 -5.17 -10.42
CA GLU A 118 -4.98 -4.99 -10.24
C GLU A 118 -5.61 -5.96 -9.24
N THR A 119 -5.01 -7.14 -9.10
CA THR A 119 -5.54 -8.27 -8.33
C THR A 119 -4.60 -8.70 -7.21
N ASP A 120 -3.28 -8.51 -7.38
CA ASP A 120 -2.26 -8.75 -6.37
C ASP A 120 -1.96 -7.43 -5.64
N HIS A 121 -2.74 -7.17 -4.58
CA HIS A 121 -2.71 -5.90 -3.84
C HIS A 121 -1.41 -5.73 -3.05
N ARG A 122 -0.82 -6.82 -2.54
CA ARG A 122 0.49 -6.78 -1.89
C ARG A 122 1.57 -6.35 -2.89
N LEU A 123 1.57 -6.93 -4.08
CA LEU A 123 2.47 -6.53 -5.16
C LEU A 123 2.24 -5.07 -5.58
N SER A 124 0.98 -4.62 -5.64
CA SER A 124 0.62 -3.21 -5.92
C SER A 124 1.24 -2.23 -4.91
N ILE A 125 1.32 -2.61 -3.64
CA ILE A 125 1.94 -1.82 -2.56
C ILE A 125 3.47 -1.88 -2.64
N ILE A 126 4.06 -3.06 -2.88
CA ILE A 126 5.52 -3.21 -3.03
C ILE A 126 6.01 -2.32 -4.18
N TYR A 127 5.34 -2.33 -5.33
CA TYR A 127 5.67 -1.44 -6.45
C TYR A 127 5.58 0.04 -6.07
N MET A 128 4.56 0.42 -5.30
CA MET A 128 4.41 1.80 -4.81
C MET A 128 5.56 2.18 -3.87
N ALA A 129 6.00 1.29 -2.99
CA ALA A 129 7.15 1.52 -2.12
C ALA A 129 8.44 1.74 -2.93
N PHE A 130 8.73 0.86 -3.90
CA PHE A 130 9.89 1.03 -4.78
C PHE A 130 9.79 2.27 -5.67
N TYR A 131 8.59 2.66 -6.10
CA TYR A 131 8.41 3.93 -6.80
C TYR A 131 8.92 5.10 -5.94
N TYR A 132 8.47 5.19 -4.68
CA TYR A 132 8.95 6.22 -3.75
C TYR A 132 10.43 6.09 -3.42
N LYS A 133 10.95 4.86 -3.27
CA LYS A 133 12.38 4.59 -3.07
C LYS A 133 13.21 5.28 -4.14
N PHE A 134 12.88 5.06 -5.41
CA PHE A 134 13.67 5.58 -6.51
C PHE A 134 13.44 7.08 -6.79
N CYS A 135 12.22 7.60 -6.58
CA CYS A 135 11.95 9.00 -6.91
C CYS A 135 12.17 10.00 -5.76
N ALA A 136 12.02 9.58 -4.50
CA ALA A 136 11.90 10.45 -3.34
C ALA A 136 12.90 10.18 -2.20
N HIS A 137 13.30 8.93 -1.91
CA HIS A 137 14.03 8.56 -0.68
C HIS A 137 15.30 9.40 -0.42
N GLY A 138 16.15 9.63 -1.43
CA GLY A 138 17.35 10.46 -1.30
C GLY A 138 17.12 11.98 -1.34
N LYS A 139 15.86 12.45 -1.42
CA LYS A 139 15.50 13.87 -1.60
C LYS A 139 14.54 14.38 -0.53
N ALA A 140 13.87 13.48 0.17
CA ALA A 140 12.87 13.80 1.18
C ALA A 140 12.97 12.80 2.34
N HIS A 141 12.76 13.30 3.54
CA HIS A 141 12.66 12.51 4.75
C HIS A 141 11.31 12.81 5.42
N PRO A 142 10.33 11.90 5.33
CA PRO A 142 9.08 12.09 6.06
C PRO A 142 9.32 11.91 7.56
N GLU A 143 8.89 12.90 8.35
CA GLU A 143 8.92 12.83 9.82
C GLU A 143 7.53 12.61 10.41
N ASP A 144 6.49 13.04 9.68
CA ASP A 144 5.10 12.99 10.09
C ASP A 144 4.16 12.85 8.89
N LYS A 145 2.84 12.80 9.16
CA LYS A 145 1.80 12.70 8.14
C LYS A 145 1.71 13.96 7.26
N GLU A 146 2.08 15.14 7.77
CA GLU A 146 2.11 16.40 7.03
C GLU A 146 3.24 16.40 5.98
N ALA A 147 4.43 15.94 6.34
CA ALA A 147 5.54 15.69 5.45
C ALA A 147 5.19 14.61 4.42
N ALA A 148 4.53 13.53 4.85
CA ALA A 148 4.04 12.48 3.96
C ALA A 148 3.07 13.02 2.91
N ALA A 149 2.15 13.92 3.28
CA ALA A 149 1.21 14.55 2.36
C ALA A 149 1.92 15.39 1.29
N LYS A 150 2.97 16.14 1.68
CA LYS A 150 3.81 16.92 0.76
C LYS A 150 4.57 16.01 -0.21
N ILE A 151 5.16 14.92 0.29
CA ILE A 151 5.87 13.93 -0.53
C ILE A 151 4.93 13.27 -1.53
N TRP A 152 3.76 12.78 -1.10
CA TRP A 152 2.76 12.21 -2.02
C TRP A 152 2.37 13.20 -3.12
N LYS A 153 2.11 14.47 -2.75
CA LYS A 153 1.74 15.51 -3.73
C LYS A 153 2.86 15.76 -4.74
N GLN A 154 4.10 15.83 -4.28
CA GLN A 154 5.24 16.15 -5.12
C GLN A 154 5.62 14.99 -6.06
N TYR A 155 5.65 13.76 -5.53
CA TYR A 155 6.28 12.63 -6.22
C TYR A 155 5.29 11.65 -6.83
N TYR A 156 4.10 11.45 -6.25
CA TYR A 156 3.16 10.43 -6.72
C TYR A 156 1.97 11.03 -7.48
N ASN A 157 1.31 12.03 -6.90
CA ASN A 157 0.23 12.76 -7.57
C ASN A 157 0.76 13.76 -8.61
N THR A 158 1.96 14.30 -8.35
CA THR A 158 2.65 15.35 -9.12
C THR A 158 1.91 16.70 -9.14
N LYS A 159 2.58 17.76 -9.63
CA LYS A 159 2.01 19.12 -9.75
C LYS A 159 0.77 19.17 -10.64
N LEU A 160 0.70 18.31 -11.67
CA LEU A 160 -0.42 18.27 -12.61
C LEU A 160 -1.62 17.49 -12.08
N GLY A 161 -1.44 16.65 -11.05
CA GLY A 161 -2.53 15.95 -10.41
C GLY A 161 -3.46 16.90 -9.66
N THR A 162 -4.75 16.60 -9.62
CA THR A 162 -5.76 17.41 -8.92
C THR A 162 -5.82 17.14 -7.41
N GLY A 163 -5.03 16.19 -6.91
CA GLY A 163 -4.93 15.88 -5.49
C GLY A 163 -4.25 17.00 -4.72
N THR A 164 -4.61 17.19 -3.46
CA THR A 164 -3.99 18.20 -2.58
C THR A 164 -3.52 17.56 -1.27
N PRO A 165 -2.48 18.11 -0.60
CA PRO A 165 -2.05 17.62 0.71
C PRO A 165 -3.19 17.57 1.74
N GLU A 166 -4.13 18.51 1.70
CA GLU A 166 -5.30 18.53 2.59
C GLU A 166 -6.25 17.35 2.32
N ARG A 167 -6.43 17.00 1.03
CA ARG A 167 -7.21 15.81 0.66
C ARG A 167 -6.53 14.53 1.14
N PHE A 168 -5.19 14.46 1.06
CA PHE A 168 -4.43 13.36 1.62
C PHE A 168 -4.65 13.25 3.13
N LEU A 169 -4.46 14.34 3.89
CA LEU A 169 -4.63 14.35 5.34
C LEU A 169 -6.06 14.01 5.77
N SER A 170 -7.05 14.52 5.05
CA SER A 170 -8.46 14.19 5.27
C SER A 170 -8.73 12.69 5.04
N ALA A 171 -8.20 12.13 3.96
CA ALA A 171 -8.33 10.70 3.68
C ALA A 171 -7.62 9.83 4.73
N TYR A 172 -6.41 10.24 5.14
CA TYR A 172 -5.62 9.60 6.19
C TYR A 172 -6.39 9.58 7.52
N ALA A 173 -6.91 10.73 7.95
CA ALA A 173 -7.65 10.87 9.20
C ALA A 173 -8.88 9.96 9.27
N LYS A 174 -9.57 9.73 8.14
CA LYS A 174 -10.70 8.78 8.06
C LYS A 174 -10.29 7.34 8.35
N GLN A 175 -9.02 6.99 8.13
CA GLN A 175 -8.50 5.64 8.39
C GLN A 175 -7.91 5.46 9.80
N LYS A 176 -7.89 6.53 10.62
CA LYS A 176 -7.25 6.53 11.95
C LYS A 176 -7.62 5.31 12.79
N LYS A 177 -8.91 4.96 12.86
CA LYS A 177 -9.40 3.79 13.62
C LYS A 177 -8.76 2.47 13.18
N TYR A 178 -8.50 2.28 11.89
CA TYR A 178 -7.93 1.04 11.36
C TYR A 178 -6.43 0.98 11.63
N ILE A 179 -5.76 2.13 11.56
CA ILE A 179 -4.32 2.27 11.85
C ILE A 179 -4.08 2.02 13.34
N GLU A 180 -4.84 2.68 14.22
CA GLU A 180 -4.74 2.50 15.68
C GLU A 180 -5.08 1.06 16.09
N GLN A 181 -6.12 0.47 15.51
CA GLN A 181 -6.45 -0.93 15.75
C GLN A 181 -5.33 -1.87 15.31
N TYR A 182 -4.69 -1.60 14.17
CA TYR A 182 -3.56 -2.40 13.69
C TYR A 182 -2.35 -2.28 14.62
N GLN A 183 -1.98 -1.07 15.04
CA GLN A 183 -0.88 -0.82 15.97
C GLN A 183 -1.12 -1.49 17.32
N LYS A 184 -2.32 -1.34 17.89
CA LYS A 184 -2.68 -2.01 19.14
C LYS A 184 -2.54 -3.53 19.04
N ASN A 185 -2.98 -4.12 17.92
CA ASN A 185 -2.84 -5.56 17.71
C ASN A 185 -1.37 -6.03 17.62
N LEU A 186 -0.42 -5.15 17.25
CA LEU A 186 1.01 -5.47 17.28
C LEU A 186 1.60 -5.36 18.69
N GLU A 187 1.10 -4.41 19.49
CA GLU A 187 1.47 -4.25 20.90
C GLU A 187 0.96 -5.41 21.76
N ASP A 188 -0.25 -5.88 21.51
CA ASP A 188 -0.91 -7.00 22.21
C ASP A 188 -0.34 -8.38 21.82
N ILE A 189 0.67 -8.48 20.94
CA ILE A 189 1.38 -9.73 20.66
C ILE A 189 2.22 -10.07 21.90
N PRO A 190 1.99 -11.23 22.56
CA PRO A 190 2.75 -11.65 23.73
C PRO A 190 4.26 -11.60 23.45
N GLU A 191 5.02 -11.07 24.40
CA GLU A 191 6.47 -10.89 24.26
C GLU A 191 7.19 -12.22 23.97
N GLU A 192 6.64 -13.32 24.48
CA GLU A 192 7.07 -14.68 24.20
C GLU A 192 7.04 -15.01 22.70
N ILE A 193 6.00 -14.56 21.98
CA ILE A 193 5.86 -14.78 20.52
C ILE A 193 6.80 -13.87 19.75
N LYS A 194 6.99 -12.61 20.19
CA LYS A 194 7.97 -11.70 19.55
C LYS A 194 9.39 -12.25 19.62
N ASN A 195 9.76 -12.77 20.77
CA ASN A 195 11.07 -13.40 20.97
C ASN A 195 11.22 -14.65 20.10
N THR A 196 10.19 -15.50 20.00
CA THR A 196 10.21 -16.68 19.12
C THR A 196 10.34 -16.29 17.64
N VAL A 197 9.64 -15.25 17.18
CA VAL A 197 9.75 -14.79 15.77
C VAL A 197 11.15 -14.24 15.48
N GLN A 198 11.71 -13.42 16.37
CA GLN A 198 13.08 -12.90 16.22
C GLN A 198 14.13 -14.02 16.26
N GLU A 199 13.92 -15.04 17.10
CA GLU A 199 14.81 -16.20 17.20
C GLU A 199 14.73 -17.07 15.94
N ILE A 200 13.55 -17.23 15.33
CA ILE A 200 13.37 -17.90 14.04
C ILE A 200 14.04 -17.12 12.90
N GLU A 201 13.82 -15.80 12.81
CA GLU A 201 14.47 -14.96 11.78
C GLU A 201 15.99 -14.98 11.90
N LEU A 202 16.52 -14.99 13.12
CA LEU A 202 17.96 -15.11 13.37
C LEU A 202 18.50 -16.49 12.95
N LEU A 203 17.80 -17.57 13.29
CA LEU A 203 18.18 -18.93 12.89
C LEU A 203 18.16 -19.10 11.37
N GLU A 204 17.14 -18.56 10.68
CA GLU A 204 17.08 -18.56 9.21
C GLU A 204 18.26 -17.78 8.60
N SER A 205 18.65 -16.65 9.21
CA SER A 205 19.80 -15.87 8.73
C SER A 205 21.14 -16.59 8.91
N LEU A 206 21.33 -17.30 10.03
CA LEU A 206 22.54 -18.09 10.31
C LEU A 206 22.64 -19.32 9.40
N GLU A 207 21.50 -19.98 9.14
CA GLU A 207 21.44 -21.14 8.24
C GLU A 207 21.76 -20.73 6.79
N ILE A 208 21.41 -19.51 6.38
CA ILE A 208 21.81 -18.95 5.08
C ILE A 208 23.33 -18.69 5.03
N GLU A 209 23.94 -18.14 6.08
CA GLU A 209 25.39 -17.90 6.13
C GLU A 209 26.20 -19.21 6.12
N GLU A 210 25.81 -20.20 6.91
CA GLU A 210 26.47 -21.51 6.97
C GLU A 210 26.38 -22.25 5.62
N ASN A 211 25.26 -22.10 4.90
CA ASN A 211 25.11 -22.65 3.55
C ASN A 211 25.92 -21.90 2.48
N MET A 212 26.30 -20.65 2.71
CA MET A 212 27.19 -19.91 1.81
C MET A 212 28.66 -20.29 2.05
N GLU A 213 29.11 -20.40 3.30
CA GLU A 213 30.49 -20.81 3.64
C GLU A 213 30.79 -22.23 3.13
N ASN A 214 29.86 -23.17 3.35
CA ASN A 214 29.99 -24.55 2.88
C ASN A 214 29.98 -24.74 1.35
N ASN A 215 29.55 -23.72 0.59
CA ASN A 215 29.55 -23.72 -0.88
C ASN A 215 30.83 -23.12 -1.47
N ASP A 216 31.55 -22.30 -0.72
CA ASP A 216 32.85 -21.76 -1.14
C ASP A 216 33.99 -22.75 -0.85
N GLU A 217 33.90 -23.55 0.23
CA GLU A 217 34.88 -24.61 0.53
C GLU A 217 34.83 -25.81 -0.45
N ARG A 218 33.74 -25.99 -1.21
CA ARG A 218 33.62 -27.05 -2.23
C ARG A 218 34.14 -26.65 -3.62
N LYS A 219 34.66 -25.43 -3.76
CA LYS A 219 35.20 -24.90 -5.03
C LYS A 219 36.72 -24.80 -5.07
N GLU A 220 37.42 -25.18 -4.01
CA GLU A 220 38.87 -25.43 -3.98
C GLU A 220 39.21 -26.90 -4.25
#